data_AF-A0A6C0AGU9-F1
#
_entry.id   AF-A0A6C0AGU9-F1
#
_cell.length_a   1.000
_cell.length_b   1.000
_cell.length_c   1.000
_cell.angle_alpha   90.00
_cell.angle_beta   90.00
_cell.angle_gamma   90.00
#
_symmetry.space_group_name_H-M   'P 1'
#
loop_
_entity.id
_entity.type
_entity.pdbx_description
1 polymer ?
#
loop_
_entity_poly.entity_id
_entity_poly.type
_entity_poly.pdbx_seq_one_letter_code
_entity_poly.pdbx_strand_id
1 'polypeptide(L)'
;MDIPGAFANNNKYNLKEWKIGCNLKRNKGEKWIFKGEIRIWSGKKWHCQHNKRKERCTTCGGAEICKHKRQRLTCKECGGSQICEHKRQRSTCKECSGSQICEHNIQRSRCKECGGSQICEHNRERSKCIQCGGSQICEHNRRKSRCKECGGAEICEHNRIRSTCKECSGASICEHNRIRSRCKDCGGGSICEHNRQRSACIQCEGSAICRICKSKMGNRKYDKLCVTCAIQEGYAVKRNYKTKELSMVEFITQHTDVDWVNDKAYDLGCSNKRPDMVCDLGNHILIIECDENKHKHGDYSCENKRIMELSQDFSENNIHRPIVVIRFNPDSYVDSNNQKIESCWKAGKDGILRIKNKENWDLRLNKLLETTHHYISNPPIKDVMFEYLFYDDYTKIT
;
A
#
# COMPACT_ATOMS: atom_id res chain seq x y z
N MET A 1 -48.53 -38.11 65.39
CA MET A 1 -48.42 -36.72 64.92
C MET A 1 -48.22 -36.77 63.42
N ASP A 2 -49.34 -36.68 62.72
CA ASP A 2 -49.43 -36.72 61.27
C ASP A 2 -48.76 -35.50 60.66
N ILE A 3 -47.86 -35.72 59.71
CA ILE A 3 -47.32 -34.69 58.83
C ILE A 3 -48.21 -34.67 57.58
N PRO A 4 -49.06 -33.66 57.35
CA PRO A 4 -49.86 -33.58 56.13
C PRO A 4 -49.06 -32.91 55.02
N GLY A 5 -49.01 -33.53 53.84
CA GLY A 5 -48.80 -32.81 52.59
C GLY A 5 -47.61 -33.23 51.72
N ALA A 6 -47.35 -34.53 51.56
CA ALA A 6 -46.67 -35.01 50.36
C ALA A 6 -47.62 -34.76 49.15
N PHE A 7 -47.49 -33.60 48.50
CA PHE A 7 -48.15 -33.39 47.21
C PHE A 7 -47.46 -34.29 46.18
N ALA A 8 -48.01 -35.49 45.98
CA ALA A 8 -47.70 -36.36 44.86
C ALA A 8 -47.97 -35.59 43.56
N ASN A 9 -46.90 -35.07 42.95
CA ASN A 9 -46.95 -34.47 41.62
C ASN A 9 -47.09 -35.62 40.60
N ASN A 10 -48.31 -36.13 40.44
CA ASN A 10 -48.67 -37.17 39.47
C ASN A 10 -48.73 -36.61 38.03
N ASN A 11 -47.73 -35.82 37.64
CA ASN A 11 -47.56 -35.42 36.24
C ASN A 11 -46.43 -36.23 35.61
N LYS A 12 -46.61 -36.61 34.34
CA LYS A 12 -45.69 -37.42 33.53
C LYS A 12 -44.24 -36.90 33.49
N TYR A 13 -44.01 -35.66 33.92
CA TYR A 13 -42.74 -34.95 33.78
C TYR A 13 -42.04 -34.67 35.12
N ASN A 14 -42.61 -35.05 36.27
CA ASN A 14 -42.12 -34.71 37.61
C ASN A 14 -41.76 -33.22 37.79
N LEU A 15 -42.52 -32.33 37.15
CA LEU A 15 -42.27 -30.87 37.20
C LEU A 15 -43.20 -30.19 38.23
N LYS A 16 -42.73 -29.11 38.84
CA LYS A 16 -43.57 -28.28 39.72
C LYS A 16 -44.66 -27.59 38.90
N GLU A 17 -45.90 -27.59 39.38
CA GLU A 17 -47.01 -26.86 38.76
C GLU A 17 -47.15 -25.47 39.40
N TRP A 18 -47.23 -24.43 38.57
CA TRP A 18 -47.46 -23.06 38.99
C TRP A 18 -48.94 -22.71 38.91
N LYS A 19 -49.53 -22.35 40.07
CA LYS A 19 -50.90 -21.83 40.18
C LYS A 19 -50.86 -20.39 40.72
N ILE A 20 -51.78 -19.54 40.28
CA ILE A 20 -51.86 -18.17 40.79
C ILE A 20 -52.13 -18.23 42.31
N GLY A 21 -51.31 -17.54 43.10
CA GLY A 21 -51.40 -17.57 44.57
C GLY A 21 -50.55 -18.62 45.28
N CYS A 22 -49.74 -19.45 44.58
CA CYS A 22 -48.85 -20.39 45.25
C CYS A 22 -47.60 -19.71 45.86
N ASN A 23 -47.21 -20.09 47.07
CA ASN A 23 -46.01 -19.61 47.78
C ASN A 23 -44.68 -20.20 47.25
N LEU A 24 -44.66 -20.67 46.00
CA LEU A 24 -43.48 -21.27 45.41
C LEU A 24 -42.55 -20.17 44.86
N LYS A 25 -41.24 -20.35 45.07
CA LYS A 25 -40.22 -19.46 44.48
C LYS A 25 -39.82 -19.99 43.09
N ARG A 26 -39.82 -19.11 42.09
CA ARG A 26 -39.38 -19.43 40.71
C ARG A 26 -37.95 -18.97 40.50
N ASN A 27 -37.05 -19.87 40.11
CA ASN A 27 -35.71 -19.48 39.68
C ASN A 27 -35.65 -19.34 38.16
N LYS A 28 -34.78 -18.44 37.68
CA LYS A 28 -34.61 -18.18 36.26
C LYS A 28 -34.07 -19.42 35.55
N GLY A 29 -34.71 -19.81 34.45
CA GLY A 29 -34.33 -20.99 33.66
C GLY A 29 -35.02 -22.28 34.10
N GLU A 30 -35.71 -22.28 35.25
CA GLU A 30 -36.44 -23.47 35.70
C GLU A 30 -37.63 -23.79 34.79
N LYS A 31 -37.88 -25.09 34.60
CA LYS A 31 -39.05 -25.64 33.93
C LYS A 31 -40.18 -25.87 34.93
N TRP A 32 -41.37 -25.46 34.54
CA TRP A 32 -42.59 -25.55 35.33
C TRP A 32 -43.75 -25.97 34.44
N ILE A 33 -44.75 -26.63 35.02
CA ILE A 33 -46.07 -26.71 34.39
C ILE A 33 -46.82 -25.42 34.70
N PHE A 34 -47.20 -24.66 33.69
CA PHE A 34 -47.98 -23.43 33.84
C PHE A 34 -49.15 -23.46 32.86
N LYS A 35 -50.38 -23.43 33.39
CA LYS A 35 -51.62 -23.63 32.62
C LYS A 35 -51.59 -24.93 31.78
N GLY A 36 -51.17 -26.04 32.39
CA GLY A 36 -51.13 -27.36 31.73
C GLY A 36 -50.01 -27.57 30.70
N GLU A 37 -49.18 -26.57 30.40
CA GLU A 37 -48.06 -26.69 29.46
C GLU A 37 -46.71 -26.55 30.15
N ILE A 38 -45.66 -27.20 29.62
CA ILE A 38 -44.28 -26.98 30.06
C ILE A 38 -43.81 -25.59 29.64
N ARG A 39 -43.43 -24.77 30.62
CA ARG A 39 -42.95 -23.40 30.45
C ARG A 39 -41.63 -23.19 31.19
N ILE A 40 -40.83 -22.24 30.72
CA ILE A 40 -39.57 -21.85 31.34
C ILE A 40 -39.72 -20.45 31.91
N TRP A 41 -39.35 -20.24 33.18
CA TRP A 41 -39.38 -18.91 33.78
C TRP A 41 -38.16 -18.09 33.37
N SER A 42 -38.35 -16.96 32.69
CA SER A 42 -37.24 -16.11 32.23
C SER A 42 -36.64 -15.21 33.33
N GLY A 43 -37.19 -15.25 34.54
CA GLY A 43 -36.98 -14.25 35.59
C GLY A 43 -37.98 -13.08 35.56
N LYS A 44 -38.71 -12.91 34.45
CA LYS A 44 -39.71 -11.83 34.28
C LYS A 44 -41.03 -12.33 33.68
N LYS A 45 -40.97 -13.32 32.80
CA LYS A 45 -42.12 -13.82 32.03
C LYS A 45 -41.96 -15.30 31.71
N TRP A 46 -43.09 -15.96 31.43
CA TRP A 46 -43.12 -17.36 31.04
C TRP A 46 -42.78 -17.52 29.56
N HIS A 47 -41.77 -18.32 29.26
CA HIS A 47 -41.41 -18.77 27.92
C HIS A 47 -41.98 -20.17 27.65
N CYS A 48 -42.14 -20.55 26.39
CA CYS A 48 -42.44 -21.93 26.03
C CYS A 48 -41.27 -22.86 26.40
N GLN A 49 -41.48 -24.17 26.29
CA GLN A 49 -40.45 -25.18 26.53
C GLN A 49 -39.16 -25.01 25.69
N HIS A 50 -39.24 -24.28 24.56
CA HIS A 50 -38.08 -23.95 23.72
C HIS A 50 -37.34 -22.67 24.17
N ASN A 51 -37.58 -22.21 25.40
CA ASN A 51 -37.00 -21.01 26.01
C ASN A 51 -37.19 -19.73 25.16
N LYS A 52 -38.32 -19.62 24.46
CA LYS A 52 -38.72 -18.45 23.68
C LYS A 52 -40.10 -17.98 24.14
N ARG A 53 -40.41 -16.70 23.94
CA ARG A 53 -41.80 -16.21 23.98
C ARG A 53 -42.64 -17.05 23.01
N LYS A 54 -43.80 -17.57 23.43
CA LYS A 54 -44.59 -18.56 22.66
C LYS A 54 -44.98 -18.01 21.29
N GLU A 55 -45.41 -16.77 21.25
CA GLU A 55 -45.77 -15.99 20.07
C GLU A 55 -44.61 -15.79 19.07
N ARG A 56 -43.36 -15.86 19.52
CA ARG A 56 -42.14 -15.74 18.70
C ARG A 56 -41.42 -17.08 18.49
N CYS A 57 -42.00 -18.18 18.93
CA CYS A 57 -41.37 -19.49 18.83
C CYS A 57 -41.74 -20.16 17.49
N THR A 58 -40.73 -20.39 16.65
CA THR A 58 -40.90 -21.08 15.37
C THR A 58 -41.42 -22.51 15.54
N THR A 59 -40.91 -23.24 16.54
CA THR A 59 -41.30 -24.63 16.80
C THR A 59 -42.73 -24.74 17.36
N CYS A 60 -43.20 -23.73 18.09
CA CYS A 60 -44.59 -23.67 18.56
C CYS A 60 -45.56 -23.07 17.54
N GLY A 61 -45.10 -22.68 16.34
CA GLY A 61 -45.94 -21.97 15.36
C GLY A 61 -46.49 -20.64 15.88
N GLY A 62 -45.71 -19.91 16.68
CA GLY A 62 -46.17 -18.69 17.36
C GLY A 62 -46.80 -17.67 16.40
N ALA A 63 -47.82 -16.96 16.87
CA ALA A 63 -48.65 -16.07 16.04
C ALA A 63 -47.86 -14.93 15.33
N GLU A 64 -46.71 -14.51 15.86
CA GLU A 64 -45.85 -13.51 15.23
C GLU A 64 -44.91 -14.10 14.16
N ILE A 65 -44.92 -15.42 13.94
CA ILE A 65 -44.13 -16.11 12.93
C ILE A 65 -44.93 -16.20 11.63
N CYS A 66 -44.27 -15.93 10.50
CA CYS A 66 -44.85 -16.09 9.17
C CYS A 66 -44.57 -17.49 8.61
N LYS A 67 -45.17 -17.81 7.45
CA LYS A 67 -44.94 -19.08 6.72
C LYS A 67 -43.46 -19.36 6.43
N HIS A 68 -42.62 -18.33 6.32
CA HIS A 68 -41.17 -18.45 6.11
C HIS A 68 -40.35 -18.71 7.39
N LYS A 69 -41.00 -19.09 8.52
CA LYS A 69 -40.35 -19.33 9.82
C LYS A 69 -39.55 -18.13 10.36
N ARG A 70 -39.91 -16.92 9.96
CA ARG A 70 -39.34 -15.64 10.42
C ARG A 70 -40.40 -14.82 11.15
N GLN A 71 -39.98 -13.83 11.95
CA GLN A 71 -40.94 -12.90 12.56
C GLN A 71 -41.60 -12.05 11.46
N ARG A 72 -42.94 -11.96 11.47
CA ARG A 72 -43.76 -11.27 10.46
C ARG A 72 -43.29 -9.84 10.22
N LEU A 73 -43.01 -9.10 11.30
CA LEU A 73 -42.59 -7.70 11.26
C LEU A 73 -41.29 -7.47 10.47
N THR A 74 -40.38 -8.44 10.43
CA THR A 74 -39.05 -8.32 9.81
C THR A 74 -38.86 -9.23 8.60
N CYS A 75 -39.90 -9.97 8.19
CA CYS A 75 -39.83 -10.87 7.06
C CYS A 75 -39.90 -10.08 5.75
N LYS A 76 -38.81 -10.10 4.97
CA LYS A 76 -38.73 -9.43 3.65
C LYS A 76 -39.76 -9.97 2.66
N GLU A 77 -39.93 -11.29 2.62
CA GLU A 77 -40.85 -11.98 1.70
C GLU A 77 -42.32 -11.71 2.05
N CYS A 78 -42.63 -11.32 3.28
CA CYS A 78 -43.99 -10.92 3.68
C CYS A 78 -44.20 -9.41 3.65
N GLY A 79 -43.21 -8.61 3.23
CA GLY A 79 -43.28 -7.15 3.32
C GLY A 79 -43.52 -6.66 4.75
N GLY A 80 -42.91 -7.31 5.75
CA GLY A 80 -43.13 -7.00 7.15
C GLY A 80 -43.01 -5.51 7.46
N SER A 81 -43.81 -4.99 8.41
CA SER A 81 -43.93 -3.54 8.62
C SER A 81 -42.61 -2.82 8.97
N GLN A 82 -41.60 -3.53 9.48
CA GLN A 82 -40.26 -2.97 9.71
C GLN A 82 -39.36 -2.99 8.48
N ILE A 83 -39.81 -3.51 7.34
CA ILE A 83 -39.09 -3.51 6.06
C ILE A 83 -39.58 -2.33 5.22
N CYS A 84 -38.65 -1.54 4.69
CA CYS A 84 -38.97 -0.46 3.76
C CYS A 84 -39.08 -0.98 2.31
N GLU A 85 -39.51 -0.11 1.41
CA GLU A 85 -39.56 -0.39 -0.05
C GLU A 85 -38.22 -0.87 -0.62
N HIS A 86 -37.09 -0.40 -0.07
CA HIS A 86 -35.74 -0.83 -0.44
C HIS A 86 -35.36 -2.24 0.07
N LYS A 87 -36.31 -3.04 0.58
CA LYS A 87 -36.11 -4.39 1.13
C LYS A 87 -35.04 -4.46 2.24
N ARG A 88 -34.88 -3.36 2.98
CA ARG A 88 -33.99 -3.18 4.15
C ARG A 88 -34.83 -2.93 5.41
N GLN A 89 -34.26 -3.13 6.60
CA GLN A 89 -34.96 -2.73 7.83
C GLN A 89 -35.07 -1.21 7.90
N ARG A 90 -36.29 -0.68 8.04
CA ARG A 90 -36.63 0.76 8.05
C ARG A 90 -35.70 1.55 8.95
N SER A 91 -35.48 1.10 10.18
CA SER A 91 -34.64 1.79 11.17
C SER A 91 -33.18 1.97 10.75
N THR A 92 -32.67 1.14 9.83
CA THR A 92 -31.26 1.16 9.37
C THR A 92 -31.12 1.51 7.89
N CYS A 93 -32.22 1.85 7.21
CA CYS A 93 -32.19 2.18 5.80
C CYS A 93 -31.74 3.63 5.61
N LYS A 94 -30.65 3.83 4.87
CA LYS A 94 -30.10 5.15 4.53
C LYS A 94 -31.07 5.96 3.68
N GLU A 95 -31.63 5.34 2.65
CA GLU A 95 -32.57 5.98 1.70
C GLU A 95 -33.87 6.42 2.38
N CYS A 96 -34.28 5.76 3.47
CA CYS A 96 -35.46 6.16 4.26
C CYS A 96 -35.11 7.05 5.46
N SER A 97 -33.85 7.52 5.59
CA SER A 97 -33.36 8.22 6.78
C SER A 97 -33.78 7.53 8.08
N GLY A 98 -33.57 6.20 8.13
CA GLY A 98 -34.01 5.37 9.23
C GLY A 98 -33.57 5.90 10.59
N SER A 99 -34.35 5.67 11.65
CA SER A 99 -34.11 6.28 12.97
C SER A 99 -32.72 6.02 13.56
N GLN A 100 -32.04 4.94 13.17
CA GLN A 100 -30.68 4.64 13.60
C GLN A 100 -29.59 5.27 12.72
N ILE A 101 -29.94 5.95 11.63
CA ILE A 101 -29.02 6.67 10.75
C ILE A 101 -28.88 8.11 11.27
N CYS A 102 -27.63 8.58 11.41
CA CYS A 102 -27.34 9.97 11.75
C CYS A 102 -27.34 10.87 10.50
N GLU A 103 -27.20 12.18 10.71
CA GLU A 103 -27.02 13.15 9.63
C GLU A 103 -25.81 12.85 8.72
N HIS A 104 -24.76 12.21 9.25
CA HIS A 104 -23.60 11.75 8.48
C HIS A 104 -23.86 10.49 7.62
N ASN A 105 -25.11 10.08 7.45
CA ASN A 105 -25.54 8.94 6.64
C ASN A 105 -24.86 7.60 7.02
N ILE A 106 -24.57 7.43 8.32
CA ILE A 106 -23.98 6.23 8.94
C ILE A 106 -24.87 5.84 10.13
N GLN A 107 -24.82 4.58 10.58
CA GLN A 107 -25.51 4.19 11.81
C GLN A 107 -24.99 4.99 13.01
N ARG A 108 -25.87 5.69 13.75
CA ARG A 108 -25.59 6.54 14.93
C ARG A 108 -24.63 5.88 15.90
N SER A 109 -24.86 4.60 16.22
CA SER A 109 -24.03 3.83 17.15
C SER A 109 -22.56 3.68 16.71
N ARG A 110 -22.27 3.85 15.42
CA ARG A 110 -20.93 3.73 14.81
C ARG A 110 -20.36 5.06 14.32
N CYS A 111 -21.13 6.13 14.40
CA CYS A 111 -20.69 7.44 13.94
C CYS A 111 -19.72 8.05 14.96
N LYS A 112 -18.52 8.45 14.52
CA LYS A 112 -17.53 9.09 15.39
C LYS A 112 -17.95 10.51 15.77
N GLU A 113 -18.42 11.26 14.78
CA GLU A 113 -18.87 12.66 14.94
C GLU A 113 -20.06 12.77 15.92
N CYS A 114 -20.96 11.78 15.93
CA CYS A 114 -22.07 11.74 16.89
C CYS A 114 -21.72 11.09 18.24
N GLY A 115 -20.46 10.74 18.51
CA GLY A 115 -20.08 10.03 19.74
C GLY A 115 -20.77 8.67 19.91
N GLY A 116 -20.97 7.94 18.81
CA GLY A 116 -21.75 6.71 18.78
C GLY A 116 -21.33 5.69 19.84
N SER A 117 -22.30 4.98 20.42
CA SER A 117 -22.08 4.09 21.57
C SER A 117 -21.08 2.94 21.34
N GLN A 118 -20.81 2.57 20.09
CA GLN A 118 -19.79 1.57 19.73
C GLN A 118 -18.40 2.18 19.56
N ILE A 119 -18.25 3.50 19.62
CA ILE A 119 -16.96 4.19 19.58
C ILE A 119 -16.46 4.36 21.03
N CYS A 120 -15.19 4.06 21.25
CA CYS A 120 -14.54 4.34 22.53
C CYS A 120 -13.82 5.69 22.50
N GLU A 121 -13.34 6.14 23.66
CA GLU A 121 -12.57 7.39 23.82
C GLU A 121 -11.35 7.48 22.90
N HIS A 122 -10.81 6.34 22.45
CA HIS A 122 -9.71 6.26 21.48
C HIS A 122 -10.14 6.46 20.02
N ASN A 123 -11.36 6.91 19.74
CA ASN A 123 -11.93 7.09 18.40
C ASN A 123 -11.89 5.82 17.53
N ARG A 124 -11.96 4.65 18.16
CA ARG A 124 -11.97 3.31 17.55
C ARG A 124 -13.27 2.58 17.91
N GLU A 125 -13.67 1.62 17.09
CA GLU A 125 -14.78 0.73 17.45
C GLU A 125 -14.37 -0.09 18.69
N ARG A 126 -15.14 0.04 19.77
CA ARG A 126 -14.87 -0.50 21.12
C ARG A 126 -14.57 -2.00 21.08
N SER A 127 -15.28 -2.75 20.25
CA SER A 127 -15.08 -4.20 20.05
C SER A 127 -13.70 -4.55 19.47
N LYS A 128 -13.05 -3.62 18.77
CA LYS A 128 -11.76 -3.78 18.08
C LYS A 128 -10.63 -2.97 18.71
N CYS A 129 -10.89 -2.24 19.79
CA CYS A 129 -9.87 -1.41 20.42
C CYS A 129 -9.01 -2.25 21.38
N ILE A 130 -7.69 -2.27 21.16
CA ILE A 130 -6.73 -2.96 22.02
C ILE A 130 -6.71 -2.31 23.43
N GLN A 131 -6.64 -0.98 23.50
CA GLN A 131 -6.58 -0.24 24.77
C GLN A 131 -7.83 -0.45 25.64
N CYS A 132 -8.99 -0.74 25.03
CA CYS A 132 -10.22 -1.02 25.77
C CYS A 132 -10.44 -2.52 26.04
N GLY A 133 -9.50 -3.40 25.70
CA GLY A 133 -9.70 -4.86 25.78
C GLY A 133 -10.90 -5.33 24.95
N GLY A 134 -11.08 -4.75 23.76
CA GLY A 134 -12.25 -4.98 22.92
C GLY A 134 -12.55 -6.47 22.71
N SER A 135 -13.83 -6.85 22.68
CA SER A 135 -14.25 -8.26 22.66
C SER A 135 -13.69 -9.11 21.51
N GLN A 136 -13.24 -8.48 20.41
CA GLN A 136 -12.60 -9.13 19.26
C GLN A 136 -11.08 -9.22 19.37
N ILE A 137 -10.47 -8.68 20.41
CA ILE A 137 -9.02 -8.71 20.68
C ILE A 137 -8.71 -9.88 21.62
N CYS A 138 -7.72 -10.71 21.27
CA CYS A 138 -7.22 -11.76 22.15
C CYS A 138 -6.16 -11.24 23.11
N GLU A 139 -5.74 -12.07 24.05
CA GLU A 139 -4.66 -11.79 24.99
C GLU A 139 -3.33 -11.40 24.31
N HIS A 140 -3.08 -11.89 23.09
CA HIS A 140 -1.93 -11.51 22.26
C HIS A 140 -2.05 -10.13 21.60
N ASN A 141 -3.01 -9.29 21.99
CA ASN A 141 -3.29 -7.96 21.41
C ASN A 141 -3.53 -7.99 19.88
N ARG A 142 -4.00 -9.12 19.35
CA ARG A 142 -4.36 -9.33 17.94
C ARG A 142 -5.87 -9.53 17.81
N ARG A 143 -6.44 -9.32 16.62
CA ARG A 143 -7.83 -9.72 16.37
C ARG A 143 -7.94 -11.25 16.50
N LYS A 144 -8.87 -11.74 17.34
CA LYS A 144 -9.12 -13.16 17.59
C LYS A 144 -9.23 -13.99 16.31
N SER A 145 -9.98 -13.50 15.32
CA SER A 145 -10.16 -14.18 14.04
C SER A 145 -8.87 -14.35 13.23
N ARG A 146 -7.84 -13.53 13.47
CA ARG A 146 -6.56 -13.53 12.74
C ARG A 146 -5.36 -13.93 13.60
N CYS A 147 -5.59 -14.32 14.85
CA CYS A 147 -4.50 -14.72 15.73
C CYS A 147 -4.14 -16.19 15.48
N LYS A 148 -2.89 -16.46 15.10
CA LYS A 148 -2.40 -17.82 14.85
C LYS A 148 -2.37 -18.65 16.14
N GLU A 149 -1.87 -18.06 17.22
CA GLU A 149 -1.78 -18.70 18.55
C GLU A 149 -3.16 -19.09 19.11
N CYS A 150 -4.21 -18.32 18.80
CA CYS A 150 -5.58 -18.64 19.20
C CYS A 150 -6.35 -19.52 18.17
N GLY A 151 -5.70 -20.01 17.10
CA GLY A 151 -6.37 -20.76 16.04
C GLY A 151 -7.48 -19.97 15.33
N GLY A 152 -7.26 -18.67 15.10
CA GLY A 152 -8.27 -17.75 14.59
C GLY A 152 -8.94 -18.24 13.30
N ALA A 153 -10.27 -18.09 13.22
CA ALA A 153 -11.09 -18.64 12.13
C ALA A 153 -10.71 -18.17 10.70
N GLU A 154 -10.05 -17.02 10.55
CA GLU A 154 -9.54 -16.54 9.26
C GLU A 154 -8.18 -17.15 8.87
N ILE A 155 -7.55 -17.92 9.75
CA ILE A 155 -6.30 -18.64 9.48
C ILE A 155 -6.63 -20.00 8.86
N CYS A 156 -5.92 -20.37 7.78
CA CYS A 156 -5.99 -21.71 7.20
C CYS A 156 -4.93 -22.65 7.80
N GLU A 157 -4.99 -23.93 7.45
CA GLU A 157 -4.02 -24.95 7.87
C GLU A 157 -2.58 -24.61 7.52
N HIS A 158 -2.35 -23.85 6.45
CA HIS A 158 -1.03 -23.33 6.04
C HIS A 158 -0.53 -22.14 6.88
N ASN A 159 -1.18 -21.82 8.01
CA ASN A 159 -0.84 -20.67 8.87
C ASN A 159 -0.84 -19.32 8.14
N ARG A 160 -1.65 -19.18 7.08
CA ARG A 160 -1.86 -17.96 6.29
C ARG A 160 -3.29 -17.46 6.46
N ILE A 161 -3.55 -16.19 6.15
CA ILE A 161 -4.93 -15.70 6.08
C ILE A 161 -5.62 -16.42 4.91
N ARG A 162 -6.71 -17.13 5.21
CA ARG A 162 -7.44 -18.04 4.31
C ARG A 162 -7.85 -17.37 3.00
N SER A 163 -8.31 -16.11 3.06
CA SER A 163 -8.72 -15.36 1.87
C SER A 163 -7.58 -15.05 0.90
N THR A 164 -6.33 -15.03 1.37
CA THR A 164 -5.13 -14.74 0.56
C THR A 164 -4.22 -15.95 0.36
N CYS A 165 -4.60 -17.12 0.86
CA CYS A 165 -3.80 -18.33 0.74
C CYS A 165 -3.96 -18.91 -0.67
N LYS A 166 -2.84 -19.06 -1.40
CA LYS A 166 -2.85 -19.64 -2.76
C LYS A 166 -3.20 -21.13 -2.73
N GLU A 167 -2.62 -21.89 -1.80
CA GLU A 167 -2.87 -23.32 -1.64
C GLU A 167 -4.35 -23.62 -1.33
N CYS A 168 -5.03 -22.75 -0.56
CA CYS A 168 -6.46 -22.88 -0.32
C CYS A 168 -7.35 -22.25 -1.41
N SER A 169 -6.79 -21.75 -2.52
CA SER A 169 -7.50 -20.95 -3.52
C SER A 169 -8.38 -19.86 -2.88
N GLY A 170 -7.79 -19.11 -1.94
CA GLY A 170 -8.50 -18.12 -1.13
C GLY A 170 -9.27 -17.12 -1.99
N ALA A 171 -10.42 -16.64 -1.51
CA ALA A 171 -11.34 -15.80 -2.29
C ALA A 171 -10.72 -14.54 -2.93
N SER A 172 -9.59 -14.04 -2.40
CA SER A 172 -8.85 -12.90 -2.96
C SER A 172 -7.81 -13.28 -4.02
N ILE A 173 -7.62 -14.57 -4.31
CA ILE A 173 -6.74 -15.09 -5.35
C ILE A 173 -7.57 -15.33 -6.61
N CYS A 174 -7.06 -14.91 -7.77
CA CYS A 174 -7.66 -15.21 -9.08
C CYS A 174 -7.06 -16.47 -9.70
N GLU A 175 -7.63 -16.91 -10.83
CA GLU A 175 -7.15 -18.08 -11.59
C GLU A 175 -5.68 -17.96 -12.03
N HIS A 176 -5.17 -16.74 -12.22
CA HIS A 176 -3.76 -16.45 -12.51
C HIS A 176 -2.82 -16.57 -11.29
N ASN A 177 -3.28 -17.11 -10.15
CA ASN A 177 -2.51 -17.21 -8.91
C ASN A 177 -1.96 -15.86 -8.38
N ARG A 178 -2.64 -14.76 -8.73
CA ARG A 178 -2.35 -13.37 -8.31
C ARG A 178 -3.45 -12.88 -7.36
N ILE A 179 -3.15 -11.86 -6.55
CA ILE A 179 -4.19 -11.17 -5.78
C ILE A 179 -5.15 -10.51 -6.78
N ARG A 180 -6.42 -10.90 -6.75
CA ARG A 180 -7.46 -10.54 -7.73
C ARG A 180 -7.56 -9.03 -7.96
N SER A 181 -7.48 -8.23 -6.90
CA SER A 181 -7.51 -6.76 -7.01
C SER A 181 -6.30 -6.16 -7.72
N ARG A 182 -5.17 -6.87 -7.80
CA ARG A 182 -3.91 -6.42 -8.42
C ARG A 182 -3.61 -7.14 -9.74
N CYS A 183 -4.45 -8.06 -10.17
CA CYS A 183 -4.23 -8.83 -11.39
C CYS A 183 -4.63 -7.97 -12.60
N LYS A 184 -3.68 -7.70 -13.50
CA LYS A 184 -3.93 -6.95 -14.74
C LYS A 184 -4.87 -7.70 -15.67
N ASP A 185 -4.64 -9.00 -15.82
CA ASP A 185 -5.39 -9.89 -16.72
C ASP A 185 -6.88 -9.99 -16.30
N CYS A 186 -7.17 -9.90 -15.00
CA CYS A 186 -8.55 -9.87 -14.50
C CYS A 186 -9.15 -8.45 -14.43
N GLY A 187 -8.45 -7.40 -14.87
CA GLY A 187 -8.88 -6.01 -14.68
C GLY A 187 -9.09 -5.65 -13.20
N GLY A 188 -8.25 -6.19 -12.31
CA GLY A 188 -8.42 -6.08 -10.87
C GLY A 188 -8.64 -4.65 -10.40
N GLY A 189 -9.54 -4.42 -9.44
CA GLY A 189 -10.00 -3.06 -9.09
C GLY A 189 -8.91 -2.07 -8.62
N SER A 190 -7.70 -2.52 -8.29
CA SER A 190 -6.53 -1.65 -8.02
C SER A 190 -5.76 -1.24 -9.26
N ILE A 191 -6.11 -1.72 -10.46
CA ILE A 191 -5.53 -1.38 -11.76
C ILE A 191 -6.39 -0.30 -12.42
N CYS A 192 -5.75 0.74 -12.95
CA CYS A 192 -6.43 1.79 -13.74
C CYS A 192 -6.51 1.41 -15.23
N GLU A 193 -7.23 2.22 -16.00
CA GLU A 193 -7.31 2.13 -17.46
C GLU A 193 -5.92 2.17 -18.14
N HIS A 194 -4.91 2.77 -17.51
CA HIS A 194 -3.52 2.80 -18.01
C HIS A 194 -2.70 1.54 -17.69
N ASN A 195 -3.33 0.43 -17.27
CA ASN A 195 -2.67 -0.84 -16.91
C ASN A 195 -1.57 -0.72 -15.82
N ARG A 196 -1.69 0.31 -14.97
CA ARG A 196 -0.82 0.57 -13.81
C ARG A 196 -1.64 0.42 -12.52
N GLN A 197 -0.97 0.20 -11.39
CA GLN A 197 -1.67 0.27 -10.10
C GLN A 197 -2.17 1.71 -9.88
N ARG A 198 -3.45 1.90 -9.59
CA ARG A 198 -4.12 3.21 -9.40
C ARG A 198 -3.33 4.12 -8.48
N SER A 199 -2.81 3.61 -7.36
CA SER A 199 -2.04 4.41 -6.41
C SER A 199 -0.72 4.95 -6.97
N ALA A 200 -0.12 4.31 -7.96
CA ALA A 200 1.18 4.70 -8.53
C ALA A 200 1.05 5.33 -9.93
N CYS A 201 -0.16 5.46 -10.46
CA CYS A 201 -0.36 5.99 -11.80
C CYS A 201 -0.30 7.52 -11.78
N ILE A 202 0.70 8.10 -12.45
CA ILE A 202 0.87 9.56 -12.58
C ILE A 202 -0.33 10.18 -13.31
N GLN A 203 -0.80 9.55 -14.40
CA GLN A 203 -1.95 10.03 -15.19
C GLN A 203 -3.26 10.03 -14.41
N CYS A 204 -3.40 9.17 -13.39
CA CYS A 204 -4.57 9.14 -12.51
C CYS A 204 -4.36 9.92 -11.19
N GLU A 205 -3.27 10.69 -11.07
CA GLU A 205 -2.86 11.35 -9.82
C GLU A 205 -2.85 10.40 -8.61
N GLY A 206 -2.27 9.21 -8.79
CA GLY A 206 -2.28 8.15 -7.80
C GLY A 206 -1.71 8.56 -6.43
N SER A 207 -2.32 8.08 -5.36
CA SER A 207 -2.02 8.48 -3.97
C SER A 207 -0.60 8.17 -3.43
N ALA A 208 0.23 7.47 -4.21
CA ALA A 208 1.62 7.13 -3.91
C ALA A 208 2.64 7.96 -4.72
N ILE A 209 2.21 8.81 -5.64
CA ILE A 209 3.11 9.76 -6.32
C ILE A 209 3.52 10.90 -5.38
N CYS A 210 4.54 11.65 -5.78
CA CYS A 210 5.06 12.80 -5.06
C CYS A 210 3.96 13.85 -4.86
N ARG A 211 3.72 14.30 -3.63
CA ARG A 211 2.69 15.31 -3.35
C ARG A 211 2.96 16.69 -3.97
N ILE A 212 4.22 17.01 -4.31
CA ILE A 212 4.61 18.28 -4.93
C ILE A 212 4.69 18.13 -6.45
N CYS A 213 5.68 17.40 -6.96
CA CYS A 213 5.94 17.39 -8.39
C CYS A 213 4.96 16.52 -9.21
N LYS A 214 4.18 15.64 -8.56
CA LYS A 214 3.25 14.65 -9.16
C LYS A 214 3.82 13.75 -10.27
N SER A 215 5.10 13.89 -10.63
CA SER A 215 5.76 13.18 -11.73
C SER A 215 6.63 12.01 -11.28
N LYS A 216 6.96 11.93 -9.99
CA LYS A 216 7.82 10.89 -9.39
C LYS A 216 7.08 10.16 -8.28
N MET A 217 7.62 9.02 -7.85
CA MET A 217 7.09 8.30 -6.68
C MET A 217 7.40 9.05 -5.38
N GLY A 218 6.42 9.10 -4.47
CA GLY A 218 6.57 9.69 -3.15
C GLY A 218 7.06 8.68 -2.12
N ASN A 219 7.94 9.11 -1.22
CA ASN A 219 8.43 8.29 -0.11
C ASN A 219 7.68 8.65 1.17
N ARG A 220 7.06 7.66 1.82
CA ARG A 220 6.32 7.86 3.08
C ARG A 220 7.18 8.41 4.23
N LYS A 221 8.50 8.17 4.22
CA LYS A 221 9.43 8.74 5.20
C LYS A 221 9.52 10.27 5.10
N TYR A 222 9.35 10.80 3.90
CA TYR A 222 9.44 12.23 3.61
C TYR A 222 8.06 12.77 3.26
N ASP A 223 7.03 12.34 3.99
CA ASP A 223 5.64 12.78 3.78
C ASP A 223 5.16 12.68 2.32
N LYS A 224 5.45 11.53 1.69
CA LYS A 224 5.15 11.25 0.28
C LYS A 224 5.79 12.23 -0.71
N LEU A 225 6.91 12.85 -0.36
CA LEU A 225 7.74 13.57 -1.31
C LEU A 225 8.70 12.61 -2.03
N CYS A 226 8.99 12.90 -3.30
CA CYS A 226 10.17 12.34 -3.93
C CYS A 226 11.43 12.91 -3.26
N VAL A 227 12.59 12.28 -3.46
CA VAL A 227 13.82 12.69 -2.78
C VAL A 227 14.21 14.13 -3.09
N THR A 228 14.10 14.55 -4.35
CA THR A 228 14.39 15.93 -4.77
C THR A 228 13.52 16.94 -4.02
N CYS A 229 12.19 16.74 -4.03
CA CYS A 229 11.28 17.62 -3.30
C CYS A 229 11.49 17.54 -1.78
N ALA A 230 11.86 16.38 -1.23
CA ALA A 230 12.17 16.26 0.19
C ALA A 230 13.41 17.09 0.58
N ILE A 231 14.45 17.11 -0.24
CA ILE A 231 15.65 17.93 0.01
C ILE A 231 15.29 19.42 -0.06
N GLN A 232 14.50 19.83 -1.06
CA GLN A 232 14.02 21.21 -1.19
C GLN A 232 13.18 21.65 0.01
N GLU A 233 12.36 20.74 0.55
CA GLU A 233 11.56 20.94 1.76
C GLU A 233 12.38 20.79 3.06
N GLY A 234 13.70 20.61 2.99
CA GLY A 234 14.60 20.62 4.15
C GLY A 234 14.71 19.30 4.91
N TYR A 235 14.26 18.17 4.35
CA TYR A 235 14.41 16.87 5.00
C TYR A 235 15.89 16.43 5.04
N ALA A 236 16.34 15.96 6.21
CA ALA A 236 17.66 15.34 6.36
C ALA A 236 17.68 13.94 5.72
N VAL A 237 18.16 13.85 4.47
CA VAL A 237 18.27 12.60 3.71
C VAL A 237 19.64 11.94 3.97
N LYS A 238 19.65 10.82 4.70
CA LYS A 238 20.87 10.12 5.18
C LYS A 238 21.73 9.40 4.12
N ARG A 239 21.35 9.39 2.84
CA ARG A 239 22.18 8.76 1.79
C ARG A 239 22.91 9.88 1.06
N ASN A 240 24.24 9.80 0.98
CA ASN A 240 25.03 10.47 -0.05
C ASN A 240 24.55 9.93 -1.39
N TYR A 241 23.46 10.52 -1.87
CA TYR A 241 22.94 10.23 -3.19
C TYR A 241 23.83 10.99 -4.16
N LYS A 242 24.18 10.34 -5.28
CA LYS A 242 24.94 10.88 -6.42
C LYS A 242 24.29 12.18 -6.91
N THR A 243 24.53 13.29 -6.20
CA THR A 243 23.73 14.53 -6.28
C THR A 243 24.14 15.34 -7.49
N LYS A 244 25.43 15.28 -7.83
CA LYS A 244 26.01 15.86 -9.04
C LYS A 244 25.52 15.10 -10.27
N GLU A 245 25.63 13.78 -10.26
CA GLU A 245 25.11 12.90 -11.31
C GLU A 245 23.61 13.07 -11.50
N LEU A 246 22.81 13.07 -10.43
CA LEU A 246 21.36 13.28 -10.55
C LEU A 246 21.04 14.66 -11.13
N SER A 247 21.77 15.71 -10.72
CA SER A 247 21.62 17.05 -11.30
C SER A 247 21.96 17.07 -12.79
N MET A 248 23.00 16.34 -13.20
CA MET A 248 23.39 16.19 -14.60
C MET A 248 22.33 15.43 -15.41
N VAL A 249 21.92 14.25 -14.93
CA VAL A 249 20.91 13.38 -15.55
C VAL A 249 19.59 14.14 -15.74
N GLU A 250 19.13 14.83 -14.70
CA GLU A 250 17.90 15.62 -14.77
C GLU A 250 18.01 16.74 -15.81
N PHE A 251 19.14 17.45 -15.85
CA PHE A 251 19.36 18.52 -16.81
C PHE A 251 19.40 18.00 -18.26
N ILE A 252 20.22 17.00 -18.56
CA ILE A 252 20.34 16.48 -19.94
C ILE A 252 19.04 15.85 -20.42
N THR A 253 18.36 15.06 -19.58
CA THR A 253 17.08 14.42 -19.96
C THR A 253 15.98 15.46 -20.23
N GLN A 254 16.01 16.62 -19.58
CA GLN A 254 15.03 17.69 -19.82
C GLN A 254 15.29 18.49 -21.09
N HIS A 255 16.54 18.51 -21.58
CA HIS A 255 16.97 19.36 -22.69
C HIS A 255 17.33 18.55 -23.95
N THR A 256 17.15 17.23 -23.95
CA THR A 256 17.37 16.37 -25.10
C THR A 256 16.15 15.50 -25.35
N ASP A 257 15.82 15.25 -26.62
CA ASP A 257 14.70 14.42 -27.04
C ASP A 257 15.20 13.08 -27.60
N VAL A 258 15.95 12.35 -26.77
CA VAL A 258 16.49 11.02 -27.08
C VAL A 258 16.28 10.08 -25.90
N ASP A 259 16.24 8.78 -26.20
CA ASP A 259 16.03 7.76 -25.18
C ASP A 259 17.31 7.51 -24.37
N TRP A 260 17.34 8.06 -23.16
CA TRP A 260 18.42 7.82 -22.19
C TRP A 260 18.14 6.61 -21.31
N VAL A 261 19.13 5.74 -21.22
CA VAL A 261 19.19 4.65 -20.24
C VAL A 261 20.00 5.12 -19.04
N ASN A 262 19.28 5.35 -17.94
CA ASN A 262 19.85 5.77 -16.66
C ASN A 262 19.63 4.62 -15.65
N ASP A 263 20.71 4.07 -15.09
CA ASP A 263 20.69 3.07 -14.00
C ASP A 263 19.91 1.75 -14.27
N LYS A 264 19.59 1.44 -15.55
CA LYS A 264 19.09 0.13 -15.97
C LYS A 264 20.24 -0.68 -16.55
N ALA A 265 20.27 -1.98 -16.27
CA ALA A 265 21.17 -2.92 -16.93
C ALA A 265 20.94 -2.83 -18.45
N TYR A 266 21.82 -2.11 -19.14
CA TYR A 266 22.05 -2.31 -20.56
C TYR A 266 23.01 -3.51 -20.61
N ASP A 267 22.59 -4.60 -21.24
CA ASP A 267 23.33 -5.86 -21.26
C ASP A 267 24.53 -5.72 -22.21
N LEU A 268 25.56 -5.01 -21.74
CA LEU A 268 26.79 -4.73 -22.48
C LEU A 268 27.90 -5.74 -22.16
N GLY A 269 27.58 -6.91 -21.62
CA GLY A 269 28.59 -7.95 -21.42
C GLY A 269 29.57 -7.68 -20.27
N CYS A 270 29.69 -8.71 -19.44
CA CYS A 270 30.78 -9.00 -18.50
C CYS A 270 31.41 -7.85 -17.70
N SER A 271 30.58 -7.05 -17.01
CA SER A 271 31.03 -6.33 -15.80
C SER A 271 29.93 -5.69 -14.98
N ASN A 272 30.06 -5.77 -13.66
CA ASN A 272 29.17 -5.11 -12.71
C ASN A 272 29.35 -3.56 -12.62
N LYS A 273 30.14 -2.92 -13.51
CA LYS A 273 30.28 -1.45 -13.57
C LYS A 273 29.33 -0.85 -14.60
N ARG A 274 28.67 0.24 -14.20
CA ARG A 274 27.50 0.83 -14.86
C ARG A 274 27.82 2.28 -15.23
N PRO A 275 27.72 2.66 -16.51
CA PRO A 275 27.83 4.06 -16.89
C PRO A 275 26.68 4.90 -16.30
N ASP A 276 26.93 6.18 -16.03
CA ASP A 276 25.92 7.06 -15.44
C ASP A 276 24.76 7.38 -16.41
N MET A 277 25.06 7.61 -17.70
CA MET A 277 24.06 7.75 -18.77
C MET A 277 24.53 7.07 -20.07
N VAL A 278 23.62 6.37 -20.74
CA VAL A 278 23.86 5.78 -22.08
C VAL A 278 22.71 6.10 -23.01
N CYS A 279 23.01 6.49 -24.24
CA CYS A 279 22.05 6.64 -25.34
C CYS A 279 22.55 5.87 -26.56
N ASP A 280 21.70 5.00 -27.10
CA ASP A 280 21.93 4.33 -28.38
C ASP A 280 21.22 5.13 -29.48
N LEU A 281 21.99 5.79 -30.34
CA LEU A 281 21.47 6.60 -31.45
C LEU A 281 21.30 5.77 -32.73
N GLY A 282 21.53 4.46 -32.66
CA GLY A 282 21.47 3.52 -33.78
C GLY A 282 22.74 3.53 -34.63
N ASN A 283 23.29 4.70 -34.96
CA ASN A 283 24.54 4.85 -35.71
C ASN A 283 25.80 4.80 -34.82
N HIS A 284 25.72 5.29 -33.58
CA HIS A 284 26.78 5.25 -32.59
C HIS A 284 26.18 5.29 -31.17
N ILE A 285 26.99 4.97 -30.18
CA ILE A 285 26.60 4.96 -28.76
C ILE A 285 27.21 6.19 -28.10
N LEU A 286 26.40 6.93 -27.34
CA LEU A 286 26.84 8.07 -26.54
C LEU A 286 26.75 7.72 -25.05
N ILE A 287 27.86 7.86 -24.34
CA ILE A 287 28.01 7.60 -22.92
C ILE A 287 28.42 8.90 -22.23
N ILE A 288 27.78 9.23 -21.09
CA ILE A 288 28.16 10.36 -20.25
C ILE A 288 28.48 9.83 -18.85
N GLU A 289 29.65 10.19 -18.33
CA GLU A 289 30.16 9.80 -17.01
C GLU A 289 30.37 11.06 -16.15
N CYS A 290 29.77 11.09 -14.95
CA CYS A 290 29.97 12.17 -13.99
C CYS A 290 31.10 11.80 -13.02
N ASP A 291 32.32 12.26 -13.30
CA ASP A 291 33.51 11.85 -12.56
C ASP A 291 33.69 12.63 -11.24
N GLU A 292 33.32 12.07 -10.10
CA GLU A 292 33.56 12.74 -8.80
C GLU A 292 35.02 12.57 -8.30
N ASN A 293 35.67 13.66 -7.92
CA ASN A 293 37.02 13.75 -7.31
C ASN A 293 38.21 13.15 -8.10
N LYS A 294 38.18 13.13 -9.43
CA LYS A 294 39.25 12.51 -10.24
C LYS A 294 40.25 13.54 -10.77
N HIS A 295 41.49 13.49 -10.25
CA HIS A 295 42.57 14.45 -10.58
C HIS A 295 43.75 13.87 -11.40
N LYS A 296 43.64 12.67 -11.98
CA LYS A 296 44.74 12.09 -12.78
C LYS A 296 44.20 11.28 -13.95
N HIS A 297 44.50 11.71 -15.18
CA HIS A 297 44.30 10.92 -16.41
C HIS A 297 44.92 9.51 -16.32
N GLY A 298 45.94 9.31 -15.50
CA GLY A 298 46.65 8.03 -15.32
C GLY A 298 45.82 6.88 -14.74
N ASP A 299 44.69 7.15 -14.08
CA ASP A 299 43.85 6.11 -13.45
C ASP A 299 42.80 5.49 -14.42
N TYR A 300 42.65 6.06 -15.62
CA TYR A 300 41.66 5.64 -16.61
C TYR A 300 42.22 4.68 -17.67
N SER A 301 43.52 4.37 -17.66
CA SER A 301 44.15 3.52 -18.68
C SER A 301 43.48 2.15 -18.82
N CYS A 302 43.15 1.50 -17.71
CA CYS A 302 42.44 0.22 -17.69
C CYS A 302 40.95 0.36 -18.08
N GLU A 303 40.31 1.47 -17.74
CA GLU A 303 38.88 1.72 -18.04
C GLU A 303 38.69 2.05 -19.53
N ASN A 304 39.56 2.88 -20.10
CA ASN A 304 39.57 3.21 -21.52
C ASN A 304 39.92 1.99 -22.37
N LYS A 305 40.94 1.20 -21.97
CA LYS A 305 41.28 -0.05 -22.64
C LYS A 305 40.10 -1.02 -22.71
N ARG A 306 39.29 -1.07 -21.65
CA ARG A 306 38.10 -1.91 -21.59
C ARG A 306 36.94 -1.38 -22.43
N ILE A 307 36.73 -0.06 -22.48
CA ILE A 307 35.74 0.53 -23.41
C ILE A 307 36.14 0.23 -24.86
N MET A 308 37.44 0.22 -25.16
CA MET A 308 37.97 -0.23 -26.44
C MET A 308 37.72 -1.72 -26.69
N GLU A 309 37.91 -2.59 -25.70
CA GLU A 309 37.57 -4.03 -25.79
C GLU A 309 36.05 -4.25 -25.98
N LEU A 310 35.21 -3.49 -25.28
CA LEU A 310 33.75 -3.52 -25.44
C LEU A 310 33.32 -3.08 -26.84
N SER A 311 33.94 -2.03 -27.40
CA SER A 311 33.71 -1.61 -28.80
C SER A 311 34.01 -2.74 -29.79
N GLN A 312 34.98 -3.59 -29.49
CA GLN A 312 35.33 -4.76 -30.32
C GLN A 312 34.34 -5.92 -30.14
N ASP A 313 33.82 -6.14 -28.93
CA ASP A 313 32.91 -7.26 -28.61
C ASP A 313 31.45 -7.05 -29.10
N PHE A 314 31.01 -5.82 -29.41
CA PHE A 314 29.65 -5.53 -29.91
C PHE A 314 29.37 -5.92 -31.36
N SER A 315 30.23 -6.72 -31.98
CA SER A 315 30.05 -7.22 -33.34
C SER A 315 29.10 -8.42 -33.40
N GLU A 316 27.81 -8.24 -33.13
CA GLU A 316 26.80 -9.14 -33.70
C GLU A 316 26.51 -8.71 -35.15
N ASN A 317 26.80 -9.59 -36.11
CA ASN A 317 26.63 -9.40 -37.56
C ASN A 317 27.57 -8.37 -38.25
N ASN A 318 28.79 -8.14 -37.74
CA ASN A 318 29.81 -7.25 -38.35
C ASN A 318 29.42 -5.76 -38.49
N ILE A 319 28.48 -5.26 -37.69
CA ILE A 319 28.13 -3.83 -37.66
C ILE A 319 28.83 -3.19 -36.45
N HIS A 320 29.99 -2.58 -36.69
CA HIS A 320 30.72 -1.82 -35.67
C HIS A 320 30.03 -0.46 -35.45
N ARG A 321 29.59 -0.17 -34.21
CA ARG A 321 29.03 1.14 -33.84
C ARG A 321 30.07 1.92 -33.06
N PRO A 322 30.46 3.12 -33.52
CA PRO A 322 31.36 3.98 -32.78
C PRO A 322 30.82 4.32 -31.38
N ILE A 323 31.71 4.58 -30.43
CA ILE A 323 31.37 4.95 -29.05
C ILE A 323 31.98 6.32 -28.72
N VAL A 324 31.14 7.23 -28.25
CA VAL A 324 31.57 8.52 -27.70
C VAL A 324 31.38 8.50 -26.19
N VAL A 325 32.42 8.83 -25.45
CA VAL A 325 32.40 8.91 -23.98
C VAL A 325 32.70 10.34 -23.56
N ILE A 326 31.71 11.04 -23.02
CA ILE A 326 31.88 12.36 -22.42
C ILE A 326 32.13 12.18 -20.92
N ARG A 327 33.34 12.54 -20.49
CA ARG A 327 33.76 12.58 -19.09
C ARG A 327 33.51 13.99 -18.57
N PHE A 328 32.67 14.12 -17.57
CA PHE A 328 32.18 15.40 -17.10
C PHE A 328 32.52 15.63 -15.63
N ASN A 329 33.00 16.85 -15.35
CA ASN A 329 33.07 17.43 -14.00
C ASN A 329 33.96 16.64 -13.01
N PRO A 330 35.30 16.71 -13.11
CA PRO A 330 36.26 16.09 -12.17
C PRO A 330 36.31 16.76 -10.78
N ASP A 331 35.26 17.48 -10.40
CA ASP A 331 35.19 18.42 -9.29
C ASP A 331 36.05 19.67 -9.46
N SER A 332 37.30 19.65 -8.99
CA SER A 332 38.24 20.75 -9.24
C SER A 332 39.07 20.46 -10.46
N TYR A 333 39.53 21.51 -11.14
CA TYR A 333 40.45 21.38 -12.26
C TYR A 333 41.31 22.64 -12.40
N VAL A 334 42.34 22.58 -13.23
CA VAL A 334 43.18 23.70 -13.64
C VAL A 334 42.79 24.10 -15.05
N ASP A 335 42.39 25.36 -15.24
CA ASP A 335 42.03 25.86 -16.56
C ASP A 335 43.25 26.16 -17.44
N SER A 336 42.99 26.56 -18.68
CA SER A 336 44.03 26.92 -19.67
C SER A 336 44.91 28.11 -19.25
N ASN A 337 44.47 28.90 -18.27
CA ASN A 337 45.22 30.02 -17.70
C ASN A 337 46.02 29.60 -16.47
N ASN A 338 46.12 28.30 -16.20
CA ASN A 338 46.76 27.72 -15.03
C ASN A 338 46.10 28.14 -13.70
N GLN A 339 44.82 28.53 -13.74
CA GLN A 339 44.02 28.88 -12.56
C GLN A 339 43.29 27.64 -12.04
N LYS A 340 43.45 27.36 -10.74
CA LYS A 340 42.70 26.30 -10.07
C LYS A 340 41.25 26.72 -9.87
N ILE A 341 40.33 26.01 -10.51
CA ILE A 341 38.89 26.12 -10.34
C ILE A 341 38.43 25.09 -9.31
N GLU A 342 37.80 25.55 -8.23
CA GLU A 342 37.25 24.67 -7.18
C GLU A 342 35.97 23.94 -7.64
N SER A 343 35.59 22.87 -6.92
CA SER A 343 34.31 22.20 -7.14
C SER A 343 33.13 23.16 -6.97
N CYS A 344 32.12 23.02 -7.82
CA CYS A 344 30.85 23.74 -7.70
C CYS A 344 30.07 23.32 -6.45
N TRP A 345 30.46 22.23 -5.77
CA TRP A 345 29.72 21.61 -4.68
C TRP A 345 30.55 21.61 -3.38
N LYS A 346 29.87 21.78 -2.25
CA LYS A 346 30.49 21.73 -0.93
C LYS A 346 29.60 20.93 0.04
N ALA A 347 30.24 20.09 0.86
CA ALA A 347 29.55 19.41 1.95
C ALA A 347 29.22 20.40 3.08
N GLY A 348 27.96 20.44 3.51
CA GLY A 348 27.52 21.16 4.69
C GLY A 348 27.99 20.48 5.99
N LYS A 349 27.76 21.13 7.14
CA LYS A 349 28.06 20.55 8.47
C LYS A 349 27.30 19.25 8.76
N ASP A 350 26.21 19.04 8.04
CA ASP A 350 25.35 17.86 8.05
C ASP A 350 25.80 16.75 7.08
N GLY A 351 26.92 16.94 6.38
CA GLY A 351 27.45 16.00 5.39
C GLY A 351 26.73 16.06 4.03
N ILE A 352 25.74 16.95 3.86
CA ILE A 352 24.97 17.06 2.63
C ILE A 352 25.71 17.92 1.61
N LEU A 353 25.95 17.39 0.41
CA LEU A 353 26.49 18.15 -0.73
C LEU A 353 25.47 19.17 -1.22
N ARG A 354 25.88 20.43 -1.30
CA ARG A 354 25.09 21.55 -1.84
C ARG A 354 25.92 22.31 -2.87
N ILE A 355 25.26 22.90 -3.86
CA ILE A 355 25.92 23.77 -4.83
C ILE A 355 26.41 25.03 -4.10
N LYS A 356 27.73 25.21 -4.09
CA LYS A 356 28.43 26.42 -3.60
C LYS A 356 28.47 27.50 -4.67
N ASN A 357 28.70 27.12 -5.92
CA ASN A 357 28.79 28.05 -7.05
C ASN A 357 27.85 27.59 -8.17
N LYS A 358 26.65 28.19 -8.20
CA LYS A 358 25.60 27.84 -9.16
C LYS A 358 25.94 28.26 -10.58
N GLU A 359 26.49 29.47 -10.75
CA GLU A 359 26.85 29.98 -12.07
C GLU A 359 27.89 29.10 -12.77
N ASN A 360 28.91 28.63 -12.04
CA ASN A 360 29.90 27.71 -12.60
C ASN A 360 29.28 26.33 -12.88
N TRP A 361 28.35 25.85 -12.05
CA TRP A 361 27.66 24.58 -12.31
C TRP A 361 26.78 24.65 -13.56
N ASP A 362 26.02 25.74 -13.72
CA ASP A 362 25.17 25.99 -14.89
C ASP A 362 26.04 26.13 -16.16
N LEU A 363 27.19 26.82 -16.07
CA LEU A 363 28.19 26.86 -17.15
C LEU A 363 28.66 25.46 -17.55
N ARG A 364 28.96 24.60 -16.57
CA ARG A 364 29.39 23.22 -16.81
C ARG A 364 28.31 22.40 -17.51
N LEU A 365 27.08 22.47 -17.01
CA LEU A 365 25.92 21.77 -17.58
C LEU A 365 25.61 22.23 -19.01
N ASN A 366 25.65 23.54 -19.28
CA ASN A 366 25.44 24.08 -20.62
C ASN A 366 26.50 23.60 -21.60
N LYS A 367 27.78 23.55 -21.19
CA LYS A 367 28.84 23.01 -22.05
C LYS A 367 28.65 21.51 -22.32
N LEU A 368 28.26 20.74 -21.32
CA LEU A 368 27.91 19.34 -21.49
C LEU A 368 26.76 19.16 -22.48
N LEU A 369 25.71 19.98 -22.38
CA LEU A 369 24.55 19.94 -23.27
C LEU A 369 24.93 20.28 -24.72
N GLU A 370 25.76 21.30 -24.93
CA GLU A 370 26.30 21.66 -26.24
C GLU A 370 27.05 20.48 -26.88
N THR A 371 27.98 19.86 -26.14
CA THR A 371 28.72 18.67 -26.59
C THR A 371 27.80 17.48 -26.84
N THR A 372 26.79 17.29 -25.99
CA THR A 372 25.79 16.22 -26.14
C THR A 372 24.97 16.40 -27.42
N HIS A 373 24.46 17.60 -27.70
CA HIS A 373 23.74 17.89 -28.93
C HIS A 373 24.60 17.73 -30.18
N HIS A 374 25.88 18.10 -30.10
CA HIS A 374 26.82 17.88 -31.19
C HIS A 374 26.88 16.38 -31.56
N TYR A 375 27.07 15.48 -30.60
CA TYR A 375 27.15 14.05 -30.90
C TYR A 375 25.80 13.39 -31.20
N ILE A 376 24.70 13.87 -30.62
CA ILE A 376 23.36 13.42 -31.04
C ILE A 376 23.17 13.64 -32.56
N SER A 377 23.68 14.76 -33.08
CA SER A 377 23.48 15.16 -34.47
C SER A 377 24.60 14.68 -35.42
N ASN A 378 25.78 14.37 -34.88
CA ASN A 378 26.98 14.08 -35.67
C ASN A 378 27.66 12.79 -35.19
N PRO A 379 27.66 11.71 -35.98
CA PRO A 379 28.39 10.51 -35.63
C PRO A 379 29.91 10.78 -35.61
N PRO A 380 30.64 10.13 -34.69
CA PRO A 380 32.08 10.31 -34.60
C PRO A 380 32.80 9.61 -35.77
N ILE A 381 34.00 10.11 -36.10
CA ILE A 381 34.85 9.54 -37.16
C ILE A 381 35.67 8.36 -36.63
N LYS A 382 36.03 8.37 -35.34
CA LYS A 382 36.81 7.32 -34.67
C LYS A 382 35.88 6.30 -34.02
N ASP A 383 36.35 5.05 -33.98
CA ASP A 383 35.66 3.94 -33.33
C ASP A 383 35.36 4.19 -31.86
N VAL A 384 36.32 4.79 -31.13
CA VAL A 384 36.13 5.24 -29.76
C VAL A 384 36.67 6.65 -29.64
N MET A 385 35.89 7.54 -29.02
CA MET A 385 36.26 8.92 -28.77
C MET A 385 35.95 9.30 -27.33
N PHE A 386 36.89 10.02 -26.71
CA PHE A 386 36.73 10.55 -25.36
C PHE A 386 36.74 12.07 -25.40
N GLU A 387 35.74 12.68 -24.77
CA GLU A 387 35.66 14.12 -24.56
C GLU A 387 35.74 14.41 -23.07
N TYR A 388 36.75 15.19 -22.68
CA TYR A 388 37.01 15.53 -21.29
C TYR A 388 36.59 16.99 -21.04
N LEU A 389 35.49 17.17 -20.32
CA LEU A 389 34.95 18.49 -20.01
C LEU A 389 35.38 18.93 -18.61
N PHE A 390 36.09 20.06 -18.55
CA PHE A 390 36.58 20.68 -17.32
C PHE A 390 37.67 19.87 -16.60
N TYR A 391 38.63 19.32 -17.35
CA TYR A 391 39.82 18.61 -16.81
C TYR A 391 41.06 19.49 -16.91
N ASP A 392 42.10 19.14 -16.15
CA ASP A 392 43.38 19.83 -16.21
C ASP A 392 44.01 19.70 -17.62
N ASP A 393 44.50 20.81 -18.16
CA ASP A 393 45.14 20.90 -19.48
C ASP A 393 46.53 20.22 -19.57
N TYR A 394 46.81 19.21 -18.72
CA TYR A 394 48.04 18.41 -18.80
C TYR A 394 47.98 17.48 -20.00
N THR A 395 48.14 18.08 -21.18
CA THR A 395 48.43 17.49 -22.47
C THR A 395 47.43 16.41 -22.89
N LYS A 396 46.61 16.77 -23.89
CA LYS A 396 46.01 15.82 -24.84
C LYS A 396 47.13 14.95 -25.46
N ILE A 397 47.64 13.95 -24.74
CA ILE A 397 48.59 12.97 -25.27
C ILE A 397 47.76 11.79 -25.76
N THR A 398 47.53 11.85 -27.08
CA THR A 398 47.34 10.77 -28.07
C THR A 398 46.47 9.59 -27.73
#